data_AF-A0A2V8W9T7-F1
#
_entry.id   AF-A0A2V8W9T7-F1
#
_cell.length_a   1.000
_cell.length_b   1.000
_cell.length_c   1.000
_cell.angle_alpha   90.00
_cell.angle_beta   90.00
_cell.angle_gamma   90.00
#
_symmetry.space_group_name_H-M   'P 1'
#
loop_
_entity.id
_entity.type
_entity.pdbx_description
1 polymer ?
#
loop_
_entity_poly.entity_id
_entity_poly.type
_entity_poly.pdbx_seq_one_letter_code
_entity_poly.pdbx_strand_id
1 'polypeptide(L)'
;MNSWKQSLAVRWMVFSQRPVMHLSRLFAGRMFHGSGELGADDLDLGMGVVLIFLAMPGVLVSLLMFEKYGSLIRFLRGDGTFDPFTATIPDEYFFIVLSMVVSCATALWRWNSIFLDRRDYVSLVPLPVSLAKIFLANLFAIFALAALLTVVVNAASFVLFPIAVVGSQGSFSKLFRFAFGHALSVSLSSAFCLLAIFALSGTLLACLPYRIVRKVSVYFRFAVAFCLLAPLATSFTVSSILSGGSKLLFQRLGGMPPWFLGLTETLWGNGNDIFFASLTRRAAFSLGLALLISVISYAVSFRRAFVRIPEFADVGPLPRGRRFPLPAMLLNATILRAAKLRTCYHFVSRTLLRSEAHLQIVLAFTALGL
;
A
#
# COMPACT_ATOMS: atom_id res chain seq x y z
N MET A 1 -32.04 28.10 12.79
CA MET A 1 -31.30 26.94 12.22
C MET A 1 -29.89 27.28 11.69
N ASN A 2 -29.39 28.52 11.82
CA ASN A 2 -28.07 28.95 11.30
C ASN A 2 -26.96 29.07 12.37
N SER A 3 -27.31 29.14 13.65
CA SER A 3 -26.35 29.30 14.77
C SER A 3 -25.42 28.09 14.95
N TRP A 4 -25.92 26.86 14.75
CA TRP A 4 -25.10 25.64 14.83
C TRP A 4 -24.05 25.54 13.71
N LYS A 5 -24.42 25.91 12.47
CA LYS A 5 -23.49 25.93 11.34
C LYS A 5 -22.40 26.98 11.52
N GLN A 6 -22.75 28.17 12.03
CA GLN A 6 -21.79 29.24 12.34
C GLN A 6 -20.86 28.88 13.50
N SER A 7 -21.39 28.26 14.57
CA SER A 7 -20.59 27.74 15.69
C SER A 7 -19.60 26.66 15.24
N LEU A 8 -20.03 25.74 14.37
CA LEU A 8 -19.15 24.73 13.77
C LEU A 8 -18.11 25.36 12.85
N ALA A 9 -18.46 26.37 12.04
CA ALA A 9 -17.51 27.06 11.17
C ALA A 9 -16.45 27.85 11.96
N VAL A 10 -16.83 28.51 13.05
CA VAL A 10 -15.90 29.23 13.93
C VAL A 10 -15.00 28.26 14.69
N ARG A 11 -15.56 27.16 15.23
CA ARG A 11 -14.77 26.08 15.85
C ARG A 11 -13.81 25.43 14.85
N TRP A 12 -14.25 25.24 13.61
CA TRP A 12 -13.43 24.72 12.52
C TRP A 12 -12.31 25.69 12.14
N MET A 13 -12.56 27.01 12.09
CA MET A 13 -11.52 28.02 11.85
C MET A 13 -10.46 28.05 12.96
N VAL A 14 -10.89 28.06 14.23
CA VAL A 14 -9.97 28.03 15.38
C VAL A 14 -9.18 26.72 15.44
N PHE A 15 -9.82 25.59 15.09
CA PHE A 15 -9.15 24.29 15.01
C PHE A 15 -8.17 24.23 13.83
N SER A 16 -8.53 24.79 12.67
CA SER A 16 -7.69 24.86 11.47
C SER A 16 -6.46 25.74 11.68
N GLN A 17 -6.53 26.77 12.51
CA GLN A 17 -5.39 27.65 12.85
C GLN A 17 -4.40 27.01 13.83
N ARG A 18 -4.68 25.82 14.37
CA ARG A 18 -3.70 25.12 15.22
C ARG A 18 -2.48 24.73 14.38
N PRO A 19 -1.26 24.94 14.89
CA PRO A 19 -0.03 24.66 14.15
C PRO A 19 0.07 23.19 13.69
N VAL A 20 -0.54 22.26 14.42
CA VAL A 20 -0.61 20.83 14.04
C VAL A 20 -1.45 20.61 12.79
N MET A 21 -2.56 21.33 12.63
CA MET A 21 -3.42 21.19 11.44
C MET A 21 -2.78 21.82 10.21
N HIS A 22 -2.18 23.00 10.35
CA HIS A 22 -1.37 23.59 9.28
C HIS A 22 -0.23 22.67 8.84
N LEU A 23 0.53 22.11 9.78
CA LEU A 23 1.58 21.14 9.47
C LEU A 23 1.03 19.88 8.81
N SER A 24 -0.09 19.33 9.30
CA SER A 24 -0.71 18.15 8.70
C SER A 24 -1.18 18.40 7.26
N ARG A 25 -1.73 19.58 6.97
CA ARG A 25 -2.15 19.98 5.62
C ARG A 25 -0.94 20.18 4.72
N LEU A 26 0.15 20.73 5.24
CA LEU A 26 1.39 20.95 4.49
C LEU A 26 2.08 19.60 4.18
N PHE A 27 2.14 18.69 5.14
CA PHE A 27 2.64 17.33 4.91
C PHE A 27 1.73 16.51 3.99
N ALA A 28 0.41 16.61 4.13
CA ALA A 28 -0.52 16.02 3.18
C ALA A 28 -0.27 16.59 1.77
N GLY A 29 -0.17 17.91 1.64
CA GLY A 29 0.20 18.58 0.39
C GLY A 29 1.49 18.03 -0.21
N ARG A 30 2.56 17.91 0.57
CA ARG A 30 3.83 17.28 0.14
C ARG A 30 3.63 15.83 -0.32
N MET A 31 2.85 15.06 0.43
CA MET A 31 2.52 13.67 0.12
C MET A 31 1.64 13.52 -1.12
N PHE A 32 0.97 14.58 -1.60
CA PHE A 32 0.23 14.57 -2.86
C PHE A 32 1.10 15.10 -4.03
N HIS A 33 1.77 16.24 -3.85
CA HIS A 33 2.43 16.97 -4.95
C HIS A 33 3.83 16.45 -5.30
N GLY A 34 4.49 15.70 -4.42
CA GLY A 34 5.85 15.21 -4.67
C GLY A 34 6.89 16.33 -4.70
N SER A 35 8.17 15.98 -4.53
CA SER A 35 9.28 16.94 -4.42
C SER A 35 9.82 17.44 -5.78
N GLY A 36 9.02 17.34 -6.86
CA GLY A 36 9.43 17.71 -8.21
C GLY A 36 9.06 19.14 -8.59
N GLU A 37 10.00 19.89 -9.16
CA GLU A 37 9.85 21.27 -9.68
C GLU A 37 8.96 21.37 -10.95
N LEU A 38 8.19 20.34 -11.30
CA LEU A 38 7.29 20.40 -12.45
C LEU A 38 5.99 21.11 -12.03
N GLY A 39 5.43 21.94 -12.91
CA GLY A 39 4.33 22.85 -12.61
C GLY A 39 3.14 22.19 -11.91
N ALA A 40 2.52 22.92 -10.99
CA ALA A 40 1.42 22.43 -10.15
C ALA A 40 0.23 21.84 -10.95
N ASP A 41 -0.06 22.38 -12.14
CA ASP A 41 -1.17 21.93 -12.99
C ASP A 41 -0.95 20.56 -13.67
N ASP A 42 0.27 20.25 -14.12
CA ASP A 42 0.57 18.98 -14.81
C ASP A 42 0.66 17.79 -13.84
N LEU A 43 1.03 18.04 -12.58
CA LEU A 43 1.14 17.01 -11.53
C LEU A 43 -0.22 16.62 -10.93
N ASP A 44 -1.16 17.57 -10.84
CA ASP A 44 -2.52 17.31 -10.33
C ASP A 44 -3.32 16.40 -11.27
N LEU A 45 -3.15 16.58 -12.59
CA LEU A 45 -3.68 15.68 -13.61
C LEU A 45 -3.10 14.26 -13.47
N GLY A 46 -1.79 14.14 -13.21
CA GLY A 46 -1.13 12.85 -13.01
C GLY A 46 -1.64 12.08 -11.79
N MET A 47 -1.87 12.76 -10.66
CA MET A 47 -2.40 12.13 -9.44
C MET A 47 -3.82 11.61 -9.62
N GLY A 48 -4.70 12.38 -10.27
CA GLY A 48 -6.07 11.96 -10.57
C GLY A 48 -6.09 10.71 -11.45
N VAL A 49 -5.26 10.68 -12.49
CA VAL A 49 -5.10 9.52 -13.38
C VAL A 49 -4.61 8.30 -12.59
N VAL A 50 -3.60 8.43 -11.74
CA VAL A 50 -3.10 7.34 -10.89
C VAL A 50 -4.20 6.79 -9.99
N LEU A 51 -5.00 7.64 -9.35
CA LEU A 51 -6.11 7.21 -8.50
C LEU A 51 -7.18 6.44 -9.29
N ILE A 52 -7.51 6.90 -10.50
CA ILE A 52 -8.44 6.20 -11.39
C ILE A 52 -7.90 4.82 -11.76
N PHE A 53 -6.65 4.74 -12.22
CA PHE A 53 -6.00 3.46 -12.55
C PHE A 53 -5.93 2.51 -11.35
N LEU A 54 -5.77 3.04 -10.15
CA LEU A 54 -5.72 2.25 -8.92
C LEU A 54 -7.11 1.72 -8.50
N ALA A 55 -8.17 2.47 -8.77
CA ALA A 55 -9.56 2.07 -8.48
C ALA A 55 -10.13 1.12 -9.55
N MET A 56 -9.63 1.18 -10.79
CA MET A 56 -10.12 0.40 -11.93
C MET A 56 -10.21 -1.11 -11.68
N PRO A 57 -9.19 -1.80 -11.12
CA PRO A 57 -9.28 -3.23 -10.85
C PRO A 57 -10.42 -3.59 -9.90
N GLY A 58 -10.63 -2.79 -8.85
CA GLY A 58 -11.71 -2.97 -7.89
C GLY A 58 -13.08 -2.82 -8.55
N VAL A 59 -13.26 -1.77 -9.35
CA VAL A 59 -14.50 -1.51 -10.10
C VAL A 59 -14.80 -2.65 -11.07
N LEU A 60 -13.83 -3.02 -11.91
CA LEU A 60 -14.01 -4.01 -12.96
C LEU A 60 -14.34 -5.38 -12.37
N VAL A 61 -13.58 -5.83 -11.37
CA VAL A 61 -13.82 -7.13 -10.74
C VAL A 61 -15.17 -7.15 -10.04
N SER A 62 -15.55 -6.09 -9.32
CA SER A 62 -16.87 -6.03 -8.68
C SER A 62 -18.03 -6.02 -9.69
N LEU A 63 -17.85 -5.42 -10.86
CA LEU A 63 -18.86 -5.48 -11.94
C LEU A 63 -18.99 -6.90 -12.51
N LEU A 64 -17.87 -7.60 -12.73
CA LEU A 64 -17.89 -8.99 -13.20
C LEU A 64 -18.59 -9.94 -12.20
N MET A 65 -18.61 -9.62 -10.91
CA MET A 65 -19.31 -10.42 -9.91
C MET A 65 -20.83 -10.42 -10.10
N PHE A 66 -21.43 -9.40 -10.73
CA PHE A 66 -22.86 -9.44 -11.07
C PHE A 66 -23.18 -10.56 -12.06
N GLU A 67 -22.24 -10.92 -12.93
CA GLU A 67 -22.39 -12.05 -13.85
C GLU A 67 -22.38 -13.38 -13.09
N LYS A 68 -21.51 -13.51 -12.09
CA LYS A 68 -21.33 -14.72 -11.28
C LYS A 68 -22.48 -14.95 -10.29
N TYR A 69 -22.97 -13.90 -9.63
CA TYR A 69 -23.96 -14.00 -8.55
C TYR A 69 -25.38 -13.58 -8.95
N GLY A 70 -25.56 -12.94 -10.12
CA GLY A 70 -26.83 -12.40 -10.57
C GLY A 70 -27.91 -13.48 -10.72
N SER A 71 -29.02 -13.33 -9.99
CA SER A 71 -30.13 -14.30 -10.00
C SER A 71 -30.72 -14.51 -11.39
N LEU A 72 -30.85 -13.43 -12.18
CA LEU A 72 -31.36 -13.49 -13.56
C LEU A 72 -30.41 -14.27 -14.49
N ILE A 73 -29.11 -13.99 -14.43
CA ILE A 73 -28.11 -14.63 -15.30
C ILE A 73 -27.99 -16.11 -14.96
N ARG A 74 -28.04 -16.46 -13.68
CA ARG A 74 -28.01 -17.85 -13.21
C ARG A 74 -29.29 -18.61 -13.57
N PHE A 75 -30.45 -17.96 -13.48
CA PHE A 75 -31.71 -18.50 -13.98
C PHE A 75 -31.62 -18.81 -15.49
N LEU A 76 -31.07 -17.88 -16.29
CA LEU A 76 -30.88 -18.08 -17.73
C LEU A 76 -29.88 -19.20 -18.07
N ARG A 77 -28.86 -19.45 -17.23
CA ARG A 77 -27.92 -20.57 -17.38
C ARG A 77 -28.51 -21.93 -16.98
N GLY A 78 -29.61 -21.94 -16.22
CA GLY A 78 -30.12 -23.17 -15.60
C GLY A 78 -29.21 -23.69 -14.47
N ASP A 79 -28.41 -22.81 -13.86
CA ASP A 79 -27.58 -23.19 -12.71
C ASP A 79 -28.51 -23.53 -11.53
N GLY A 80 -28.51 -24.79 -11.08
CA GLY A 80 -29.39 -25.31 -10.03
C GLY A 80 -29.14 -24.72 -8.63
N THR A 81 -29.14 -25.57 -7.60
CA THR A 81 -28.86 -25.14 -6.22
C THR A 81 -27.44 -24.59 -6.12
N PHE A 82 -27.33 -23.34 -5.66
CA PHE A 82 -26.04 -22.66 -5.49
C PHE A 82 -26.03 -22.05 -4.12
N ASP A 83 -24.96 -22.36 -3.41
CA ASP A 83 -24.65 -21.75 -2.14
C ASP A 83 -23.74 -20.53 -2.38
N PRO A 84 -24.26 -19.29 -2.26
CA PRO A 84 -23.43 -18.10 -2.43
C PRO A 84 -22.28 -18.05 -1.44
N PHE A 85 -22.44 -18.65 -0.25
CA PHE A 85 -21.51 -18.49 0.85
C PHE A 85 -20.20 -19.25 0.65
N THR A 86 -20.27 -20.49 0.19
CA THR A 86 -19.05 -21.22 -0.19
C THR A 86 -18.41 -20.60 -1.45
N ALA A 87 -19.24 -20.05 -2.34
CA ALA A 87 -18.77 -19.49 -3.60
C ALA A 87 -18.06 -18.13 -3.45
N THR A 88 -18.24 -17.39 -2.36
CA THR A 88 -17.63 -16.06 -2.10
C THR A 88 -16.23 -16.12 -1.54
N ILE A 89 -15.85 -17.20 -0.86
CA ILE A 89 -14.53 -17.35 -0.20
C ILE A 89 -13.35 -16.97 -1.12
N PRO A 90 -13.23 -17.50 -2.37
CA PRO A 90 -12.12 -17.12 -3.24
C PRO A 90 -12.16 -15.66 -3.71
N ASP A 91 -13.35 -15.07 -3.87
CA ASP A 91 -13.49 -13.67 -4.32
C ASP A 91 -13.21 -12.68 -3.19
N GLU A 92 -13.65 -12.98 -1.97
CA GLU A 92 -13.26 -12.22 -0.76
C GLU A 92 -11.75 -12.25 -0.57
N TYR A 93 -11.13 -13.43 -0.74
CA TYR A 93 -9.68 -13.55 -0.73
C TYR A 93 -9.02 -12.66 -1.79
N PHE A 94 -9.55 -12.69 -3.01
CA PHE A 94 -9.03 -11.85 -4.10
C PHE A 94 -9.09 -10.37 -3.74
N PHE A 95 -10.21 -9.85 -3.22
CA PHE A 95 -10.33 -8.44 -2.84
C PHE A 95 -9.40 -8.07 -1.68
N ILE A 96 -9.23 -8.95 -0.70
CA ILE A 96 -8.26 -8.76 0.40
C ILE A 96 -6.84 -8.64 -0.17
N VAL A 97 -6.43 -9.60 -1.00
CA VAL A 97 -5.08 -9.60 -1.61
C VAL A 97 -4.89 -8.39 -2.52
N LEU A 98 -5.87 -8.06 -3.36
CA LEU A 98 -5.82 -6.90 -4.23
C LEU A 98 -5.60 -5.62 -3.41
N SER A 99 -6.38 -5.42 -2.34
CA SER A 99 -6.22 -4.26 -1.47
C SER A 99 -4.86 -4.26 -0.77
N MET A 100 -4.35 -5.40 -0.32
CA MET A 100 -3.02 -5.49 0.27
C MET A 100 -1.95 -5.07 -0.73
N VAL A 101 -1.96 -5.62 -1.95
CA VAL A 101 -0.95 -5.31 -2.97
C VAL A 101 -1.00 -3.85 -3.37
N VAL A 102 -2.20 -3.31 -3.60
CA VAL A 102 -2.37 -1.91 -3.98
C VAL A 102 -1.88 -0.96 -2.88
N SER A 103 -2.25 -1.19 -1.63
CA SER A 103 -1.80 -0.37 -0.51
C SER A 103 -0.30 -0.50 -0.27
N CYS A 104 0.25 -1.70 -0.47
CA CYS A 104 1.68 -1.91 -0.37
C CYS A 104 2.44 -1.19 -1.49
N ALA A 105 1.97 -1.30 -2.74
CA ALA A 105 2.53 -0.63 -3.90
C ALA A 105 2.51 0.91 -3.72
N THR A 106 1.42 1.47 -3.20
CA THR A 106 1.34 2.91 -2.94
C THR A 106 2.30 3.36 -1.83
N ALA A 107 2.47 2.58 -0.76
CA ALA A 107 3.47 2.89 0.26
C ALA A 107 4.91 2.72 -0.24
N LEU A 108 5.19 1.75 -1.11
CA LEU A 108 6.49 1.63 -1.80
C LEU A 108 6.74 2.82 -2.75
N TRP A 109 5.71 3.28 -3.45
CA TRP A 109 5.80 4.46 -4.32
C TRP A 109 6.09 5.72 -3.51
N ARG A 110 5.42 5.89 -2.36
CA ARG A 110 5.62 7.02 -1.45
C ARG A 110 6.77 6.83 -0.46
N TRP A 111 7.59 5.78 -0.62
CA TRP A 111 8.62 5.40 0.35
C TRP A 111 9.54 6.56 0.79
N ASN A 112 9.99 7.39 -0.15
CA ASN A 112 10.89 8.50 0.16
C ASN A 112 10.20 9.66 0.90
N SER A 113 8.87 9.76 0.79
CA SER A 113 8.09 10.79 1.46
C SER A 113 7.60 10.37 2.85
N ILE A 114 7.73 9.08 3.20
CA ILE A 114 7.35 8.54 4.52
C ILE A 114 8.15 9.22 5.64
N PHE A 115 9.43 9.45 5.40
CA PHE A 115 10.31 10.13 6.36
C PHE A 115 10.60 11.55 5.87
N LEU A 116 10.76 12.47 6.81
CA LEU A 116 11.16 13.83 6.48
C LEU A 116 12.57 13.82 5.88
N ASP A 117 12.75 14.56 4.78
CA ASP A 117 14.04 14.70 4.13
C ASP A 117 14.90 15.71 4.91
N ARG A 118 16.21 15.68 4.66
CA ARG A 118 17.16 16.65 5.22
C ARG A 118 16.68 18.10 5.03
N ARG A 119 16.14 18.41 3.85
CA ARG A 119 15.68 19.76 3.50
C ARG A 119 14.54 20.23 4.42
N ASP A 120 13.63 19.32 4.75
CA ASP A 120 12.52 19.65 5.65
C ASP A 120 13.01 19.86 7.07
N TYR A 121 13.93 19.02 7.56
CA TYR A 121 14.53 19.21 8.88
C TYR A 121 15.24 20.56 8.99
N VAL A 122 16.05 20.95 8.01
CA VAL A 122 16.75 22.25 8.02
C VAL A 122 15.76 23.42 8.01
N SER A 123 14.64 23.30 7.30
CA SER A 123 13.58 24.32 7.31
C SER A 123 12.75 24.34 8.59
N LEU A 124 12.60 23.20 9.27
CA LEU A 124 11.75 23.05 10.46
C LEU A 124 12.48 23.32 11.78
N VAL A 125 13.79 23.07 11.84
CA VAL A 125 14.64 23.32 13.02
C VAL A 125 14.61 24.78 13.52
N PRO A 126 14.63 25.83 12.69
CA PRO A 126 14.61 27.21 13.18
C PRO A 126 13.24 27.66 13.71
N LEU A 127 12.16 26.89 13.47
CA LEU A 127 10.83 27.24 13.92
C LEU A 127 10.64 26.83 15.40
N PRO A 128 9.99 27.67 16.24
CA PRO A 128 9.72 27.37 17.65
C PRO A 128 8.54 26.40 17.80
N VAL A 129 8.62 25.23 17.16
CA VAL A 129 7.58 24.19 17.19
C VAL A 129 8.16 22.94 17.86
N SER A 130 7.39 22.32 18.75
CA SER A 130 7.85 21.10 19.40
C SER A 130 7.98 19.95 18.40
N LEU A 131 9.06 19.18 18.53
CA LEU A 131 9.34 18.01 17.69
C LEU A 131 8.20 16.97 17.72
N ALA A 132 7.54 16.81 18.88
CA ALA A 132 6.38 15.94 19.02
C ALA A 132 5.21 16.35 18.10
N LYS A 133 4.99 17.66 17.90
CA LYS A 133 3.95 18.15 16.99
C LYS A 133 4.30 17.88 15.53
N ILE A 134 5.56 18.05 15.14
CA ILE A 134 6.05 17.72 13.80
C ILE A 134 5.89 16.22 13.53
N PHE A 135 6.31 15.40 14.50
CA PHE A 135 6.17 13.94 14.45
C PHE A 135 4.72 13.50 14.28
N LEU A 136 3.82 13.98 15.14
CA LEU A 136 2.39 13.62 15.08
C LEU A 136 1.72 14.14 13.81
N ALA A 137 2.08 15.33 13.34
CA ALA A 137 1.53 15.89 12.10
C ALA A 137 1.94 15.07 10.88
N ASN A 138 3.21 14.64 10.79
CA ASN A 138 3.67 13.79 9.69
C ASN A 138 3.03 12.39 9.76
N LEU A 139 2.98 11.80 10.96
CA LEU A 139 2.33 10.51 11.16
C LEU A 139 0.85 10.55 10.76
N PHE A 140 0.13 11.60 11.16
CA PHE A 140 -1.25 11.81 10.77
C PHE A 140 -1.41 11.98 9.26
N ALA A 141 -0.55 12.75 8.59
CA ALA A 141 -0.60 12.93 7.14
C ALA A 141 -0.42 11.61 6.38
N ILE A 142 0.51 10.76 6.85
CA ILE A 142 0.73 9.43 6.31
C ILE A 142 -0.51 8.54 6.48
N PHE A 143 -1.08 8.48 7.69
CA PHE A 143 -2.29 7.69 7.95
C PHE A 143 -3.51 8.21 7.20
N ALA A 144 -3.65 9.53 7.04
CA ALA A 144 -4.73 10.13 6.28
C ALA A 144 -4.63 9.78 4.78
N LEU A 145 -3.44 9.86 4.20
CA LEU A 145 -3.21 9.41 2.82
C LEU A 145 -3.50 7.92 2.65
N ALA A 146 -2.98 7.10 3.57
CA ALA A 146 -3.22 5.66 3.61
C ALA A 146 -4.72 5.31 3.65
N ALA A 147 -5.48 5.99 4.51
CA ALA A 147 -6.91 5.82 4.62
C ALA A 147 -7.64 6.25 3.33
N LEU A 148 -7.27 7.40 2.76
CA LEU A 148 -7.84 7.88 1.50
C LEU A 148 -7.61 6.87 0.38
N LEU A 149 -6.37 6.39 0.20
CA LEU A 149 -6.04 5.41 -0.82
C LEU A 149 -6.80 4.10 -0.61
N THR A 150 -6.89 3.61 0.63
CA THR A 150 -7.67 2.41 0.96
C THR A 150 -9.14 2.58 0.56
N VAL A 151 -9.73 3.75 0.84
CA VAL A 151 -11.12 4.04 0.47
C VAL A 151 -11.26 4.12 -1.05
N VAL A 152 -10.39 4.87 -1.75
CA VAL A 152 -10.49 5.05 -3.21
C VAL A 152 -10.39 3.72 -3.95
N VAL A 153 -9.46 2.86 -3.55
CA VAL A 153 -9.21 1.56 -4.19
C VAL A 153 -10.36 0.59 -3.99
N ASN A 154 -10.99 0.64 -2.81
CA ASN A 154 -11.99 -0.34 -2.42
C ASN A 154 -13.43 0.19 -2.42
N ALA A 155 -13.66 1.46 -2.73
CA ALA A 155 -14.98 2.09 -2.70
C ALA A 155 -16.01 1.30 -3.52
N ALA A 156 -15.63 0.87 -4.72
CA ALA A 156 -16.47 0.04 -5.57
C ALA A 156 -16.72 -1.34 -4.95
N SER A 157 -15.69 -1.99 -4.43
CA SER A 157 -15.79 -3.30 -3.79
C SER A 157 -16.66 -3.27 -2.52
N PHE A 158 -16.62 -2.20 -1.73
CA PHE A 158 -17.44 -2.06 -0.52
C PHE A 158 -18.94 -2.02 -0.80
N VAL A 159 -19.33 -1.61 -2.02
CA VAL A 159 -20.74 -1.42 -2.39
C VAL A 159 -21.19 -2.50 -3.38
N LEU A 160 -20.51 -2.60 -4.52
CA LEU A 160 -20.93 -3.44 -5.63
C LEU A 160 -20.84 -4.93 -5.31
N PHE A 161 -19.79 -5.38 -4.62
CA PHE A 161 -19.62 -6.81 -4.29
C PHE A 161 -20.71 -7.32 -3.32
N PRO A 162 -20.98 -6.66 -2.17
CA PRO A 162 -22.11 -7.03 -1.30
C PRO A 162 -23.47 -7.04 -1.99
N ILE A 163 -23.71 -6.06 -2.87
CA ILE A 163 -24.96 -5.97 -3.64
C ILE A 163 -25.06 -7.15 -4.61
N ALA A 164 -23.98 -7.50 -5.31
CA ALA A 164 -23.97 -8.62 -6.25
C ALA A 164 -24.28 -9.96 -5.55
N VAL A 165 -23.71 -10.20 -4.36
CA VAL A 165 -23.82 -11.47 -3.63
C VAL A 165 -25.16 -11.61 -2.90
N VAL A 166 -25.55 -10.59 -2.11
CA VAL A 166 -26.68 -10.68 -1.15
C VAL A 166 -27.90 -9.88 -1.62
N GLY A 167 -27.77 -9.03 -2.64
CA GLY A 167 -28.84 -8.13 -3.09
C GLY A 167 -30.13 -8.84 -3.51
N SER A 168 -30.02 -10.08 -4.00
CA SER A 168 -31.18 -10.91 -4.40
C SER A 168 -31.90 -11.60 -3.22
N GLN A 169 -31.32 -11.61 -2.02
CA GLN A 169 -31.88 -12.33 -0.86
C GLN A 169 -32.94 -11.52 -0.08
N GLY A 170 -33.23 -10.27 -0.47
CA GLY A 170 -34.30 -9.45 0.09
C GLY A 170 -34.15 -9.04 1.56
N SER A 171 -33.00 -9.29 2.20
CA SER A 171 -32.76 -8.99 3.62
C SER A 171 -31.68 -7.93 3.80
N PHE A 172 -32.09 -6.72 4.21
CA PHE A 172 -31.19 -5.60 4.46
C PHE A 172 -30.19 -5.88 5.59
N SER A 173 -30.61 -6.62 6.64
CA SER A 173 -29.72 -6.97 7.76
C SER A 173 -28.56 -7.87 7.31
N LYS A 174 -28.83 -8.86 6.45
CA LYS A 174 -27.79 -9.73 5.88
C LYS A 174 -26.85 -8.93 4.99
N LEU A 175 -27.38 -8.08 4.12
CA LEU A 175 -26.57 -7.22 3.25
C LEU A 175 -25.65 -6.32 4.06
N PHE A 176 -26.17 -5.66 5.10
CA PHE A 176 -25.37 -4.77 5.95
C PHE A 176 -24.27 -5.52 6.69
N ARG A 177 -24.58 -6.68 7.28
CA ARG A 177 -23.57 -7.53 7.94
C ARG A 177 -22.47 -7.96 6.96
N PHE A 178 -22.84 -8.27 5.71
CA PHE A 178 -21.90 -8.74 4.69
C PHE A 178 -20.99 -7.61 4.27
N ALA A 179 -21.59 -6.48 3.91
CA ALA A 179 -20.89 -5.27 3.52
C ALA A 179 -19.94 -4.80 4.63
N PHE A 180 -20.38 -4.84 5.89
CA PHE A 180 -19.54 -4.47 7.03
C PHE A 180 -18.37 -5.45 7.22
N GLY A 181 -18.62 -6.75 7.19
CA GLY A 181 -17.56 -7.76 7.32
C GLY A 181 -16.52 -7.67 6.21
N HIS A 182 -16.98 -7.56 4.97
CA HIS A 182 -16.14 -7.34 3.79
C HIS A 182 -15.32 -6.05 3.91
N ALA A 183 -15.98 -4.91 4.13
CA ALA A 183 -15.31 -3.62 4.22
C ALA A 183 -14.29 -3.57 5.37
N LEU A 184 -14.61 -4.16 6.52
CA LEU A 184 -13.71 -4.22 7.66
C LEU A 184 -12.49 -5.09 7.35
N SER A 185 -12.66 -6.28 6.79
CA SER A 185 -11.55 -7.19 6.49
C SER A 185 -10.58 -6.60 5.47
N VAL A 186 -11.12 -6.02 4.38
CA VAL A 186 -10.35 -5.40 3.31
C VAL A 186 -9.61 -4.18 3.84
N SER A 187 -10.27 -3.33 4.62
CA SER A 187 -9.65 -2.15 5.24
C SER A 187 -8.53 -2.53 6.23
N LEU A 188 -8.76 -3.54 7.06
CA LEU A 188 -7.76 -4.03 8.02
C LEU A 188 -6.55 -4.68 7.34
N SER A 189 -6.78 -5.42 6.25
CA SER A 189 -5.71 -6.02 5.45
C SER A 189 -4.82 -4.96 4.79
N SER A 190 -5.44 -3.91 4.24
CA SER A 190 -4.76 -2.73 3.73
C SER A 190 -3.91 -2.05 4.81
N ALA A 191 -4.53 -1.77 5.96
CA ALA A 191 -3.87 -1.12 7.08
C ALA A 191 -2.68 -1.94 7.60
N PHE A 192 -2.83 -3.26 7.70
CA PHE A 192 -1.73 -4.16 8.05
C PHE A 192 -0.56 -4.05 7.09
N CYS A 193 -0.82 -4.07 5.77
CA CYS A 193 0.25 -4.03 4.78
C CYS A 193 1.02 -2.69 4.80
N LEU A 194 0.29 -1.59 4.99
CA LEU A 194 0.88 -0.25 5.16
C LEU A 194 1.74 -0.18 6.43
N LEU A 195 1.21 -0.65 7.56
CA LEU A 195 1.95 -0.72 8.82
C LEU A 195 3.19 -1.63 8.71
N ALA A 196 3.10 -2.73 7.98
CA ALA A 196 4.22 -3.62 7.73
C ALA A 196 5.32 -2.93 6.92
N ILE A 197 4.97 -2.16 5.87
CA ILE A 197 5.96 -1.33 5.17
C ILE A 197 6.56 -0.31 6.12
N PHE A 198 5.76 0.41 6.91
CA PHE A 198 6.29 1.42 7.83
C PHE A 198 7.24 0.81 8.87
N ALA A 199 6.89 -0.36 9.41
CA ALA A 199 7.73 -1.14 10.29
C ALA A 199 9.06 -1.52 9.60
N LEU A 200 9.00 -2.03 8.37
CA LEU A 200 10.20 -2.42 7.61
C LEU A 200 11.07 -1.21 7.23
N SER A 201 10.46 -0.11 6.76
CA SER A 201 11.17 1.12 6.41
C SER A 201 11.78 1.79 7.63
N GLY A 202 11.04 1.81 8.75
CA GLY A 202 11.50 2.36 10.01
C GLY A 202 12.60 1.53 10.64
N THR A 203 12.51 0.21 10.63
CA THR A 203 13.58 -0.67 11.13
C THR A 203 14.85 -0.51 10.29
N LEU A 204 14.72 -0.44 8.96
CA LEU A 204 15.87 -0.20 8.06
C LEU A 204 16.57 1.11 8.41
N LEU A 205 15.81 2.18 8.64
CA LEU A 205 16.33 3.50 8.99
C LEU A 205 16.87 3.56 10.44
N ALA A 206 16.29 2.78 11.35
CA ALA A 206 16.75 2.67 12.73
C ALA A 206 18.07 1.90 12.85
N CYS A 207 18.28 0.86 12.04
CA CYS A 207 19.45 -0.01 12.13
C CYS A 207 20.64 0.49 11.30
N LEU A 208 20.43 1.03 10.09
CA LEU A 208 21.53 1.33 9.15
C LEU A 208 21.80 2.83 9.01
N PRO A 209 23.04 3.25 8.69
CA PRO A 209 23.35 4.64 8.36
C PRO A 209 22.73 5.02 6.99
N TYR A 210 22.37 6.29 6.82
CA TYR A 210 21.61 6.80 5.65
C TYR A 210 22.21 6.40 4.28
N ARG A 211 23.56 6.37 4.18
CA ARG A 211 24.27 5.98 2.95
C ARG A 211 23.99 4.54 2.52
N ILE A 212 23.85 3.63 3.48
CA ILE A 212 23.56 2.21 3.21
C ILE A 212 22.07 2.02 3.01
N VAL A 213 21.22 2.70 3.80
CA VAL A 213 19.76 2.69 3.65
C VAL A 213 19.37 3.04 2.22
N ARG A 214 19.97 4.08 1.62
CA ARG A 214 19.65 4.46 0.23
C ARG A 214 19.94 3.37 -0.79
N LYS A 215 21.03 2.60 -0.61
CA LYS A 215 21.38 1.49 -1.52
C LYS A 215 20.48 0.27 -1.29
N VAL A 216 20.34 -0.13 -0.03
CA VAL A 216 19.56 -1.31 0.37
C VAL A 216 18.07 -1.10 0.09
N SER A 217 17.55 0.11 0.28
CA SER A 217 16.16 0.47 0.05
C SER A 217 15.69 0.16 -1.37
N VAL A 218 16.53 0.34 -2.39
CA VAL A 218 16.14 0.04 -3.78
C VAL A 218 15.90 -1.46 -3.97
N TYR A 219 16.85 -2.30 -3.53
CA TYR A 219 16.72 -3.75 -3.57
C TYR A 219 15.57 -4.25 -2.69
N PHE A 220 15.40 -3.61 -1.53
CA PHE A 220 14.33 -3.93 -0.60
C PHE A 220 12.95 -3.64 -1.19
N ARG A 221 12.75 -2.46 -1.79
CA ARG A 221 11.50 -2.12 -2.49
C ARG A 221 11.20 -3.11 -3.61
N PHE A 222 12.22 -3.50 -4.38
CA PHE A 222 12.07 -4.51 -5.43
C PHE A 222 11.70 -5.88 -4.85
N ALA A 223 12.39 -6.34 -3.80
CA ALA A 223 12.09 -7.62 -3.15
C ALA A 223 10.68 -7.65 -2.55
N VAL A 224 10.25 -6.57 -1.89
CA VAL A 224 8.88 -6.46 -1.38
C VAL A 224 7.88 -6.46 -2.53
N ALA A 225 8.10 -5.66 -3.59
CA ALA A 225 7.24 -5.63 -4.76
C ALA A 225 7.11 -7.01 -5.42
N PHE A 226 8.22 -7.75 -5.55
CA PHE A 226 8.22 -9.11 -6.09
C PHE A 226 7.48 -10.08 -5.18
N CYS A 227 7.73 -10.03 -3.86
CA CYS A 227 7.03 -10.87 -2.88
C CYS A 227 5.51 -10.62 -2.85
N LEU A 228 5.04 -9.43 -3.23
CA LEU A 228 3.60 -9.12 -3.34
C LEU A 228 2.92 -9.77 -4.55
N LEU A 229 3.69 -10.16 -5.58
CA LEU A 229 3.13 -10.90 -6.72
C LEU A 229 2.73 -12.32 -6.33
N ALA A 230 3.39 -12.91 -5.32
CA ALA A 230 3.08 -14.27 -4.87
C ALA A 230 1.65 -14.40 -4.30
N PRO A 231 1.18 -13.54 -3.37
CA PRO A 231 -0.22 -13.51 -2.93
C PRO A 231 -1.23 -13.37 -4.08
N LEU A 232 -0.95 -12.51 -5.08
CA LEU A 232 -1.80 -12.36 -6.26
C LEU A 232 -1.92 -13.67 -7.04
N ALA A 233 -0.79 -14.36 -7.27
CA ALA A 233 -0.78 -15.66 -7.94
C ALA A 233 -1.56 -16.72 -7.15
N THR A 234 -1.48 -16.70 -5.81
CA THR A 234 -2.20 -17.66 -4.98
C THR A 234 -3.72 -17.50 -5.06
N SER A 235 -4.24 -16.32 -5.40
CA SER A 235 -5.69 -16.07 -5.50
C SER A 235 -6.40 -16.99 -6.50
N PHE A 236 -5.73 -17.31 -7.61
CA PHE A 236 -6.26 -18.26 -8.60
C PHE A 236 -6.29 -19.72 -8.11
N THR A 237 -5.54 -20.05 -7.06
CA THR A 237 -5.38 -21.43 -6.56
C THR A 237 -6.13 -21.70 -5.26
N VAL A 238 -6.66 -20.68 -4.57
CA VAL A 238 -7.30 -20.81 -3.25
C VAL A 238 -8.47 -21.80 -3.27
N SER A 239 -9.28 -21.82 -4.32
CA SER A 239 -10.41 -22.75 -4.44
C SER A 239 -9.95 -24.22 -4.41
N SER A 240 -8.83 -24.55 -5.06
CA SER A 240 -8.23 -25.90 -5.04
C SER A 240 -7.63 -26.28 -3.68
N ILE A 241 -7.08 -25.29 -2.95
CA ILE A 241 -6.42 -25.52 -1.66
C ILE A 241 -7.44 -25.74 -0.54
N LEU A 242 -8.59 -25.03 -0.57
CA LEU A 242 -9.67 -25.20 0.40
C LEU A 242 -10.50 -26.47 0.18
N SER A 243 -10.62 -26.94 -1.07
CA SER A 243 -11.33 -28.17 -1.42
C SER A 243 -10.46 -29.43 -1.21
N GLY A 244 -9.13 -29.31 -1.30
CA GLY A 244 -8.19 -30.40 -1.07
C GLY A 244 -7.84 -30.64 0.41
N GLY A 245 -7.32 -31.85 0.72
CA GLY A 245 -6.78 -32.24 2.04
C GLY A 245 -5.54 -31.44 2.50
N SER A 246 -5.14 -30.42 1.75
CA SER A 246 -4.02 -29.51 2.01
C SER A 246 -4.26 -28.45 3.09
N LYS A 247 -5.44 -28.44 3.74
CA LYS A 247 -5.76 -27.50 4.84
C LYS A 247 -4.69 -27.51 5.95
N LEU A 248 -4.13 -28.68 6.25
CA LEU A 248 -3.08 -28.83 7.27
C LEU A 248 -1.73 -28.24 6.83
N LEU A 249 -1.38 -28.36 5.54
CA LEU A 249 -0.19 -27.75 4.96
C LEU A 249 -0.32 -26.23 4.96
N PHE A 250 -1.48 -25.69 4.57
CA PHE A 250 -1.77 -24.26 4.62
C PHE A 250 -1.68 -23.68 6.04
N GLN A 251 -2.16 -24.43 7.03
CA GLN A 251 -2.09 -24.05 8.45
C GLN A 251 -0.66 -24.10 9.00
N ARG A 252 0.17 -25.08 8.58
CA ARG A 252 1.56 -25.29 9.01
C ARG A 252 2.58 -24.39 8.31
N LEU A 253 2.41 -24.13 7.02
CA LEU A 253 3.26 -23.20 6.26
C LEU A 253 3.05 -21.74 6.65
N GLY A 254 2.18 -21.45 7.63
CA GLY A 254 1.88 -20.10 8.05
C GLY A 254 1.45 -19.27 6.85
N GLY A 255 0.54 -19.84 6.03
CA GLY A 255 0.24 -19.40 4.66
C GLY A 255 0.22 -17.88 4.53
N MET A 256 0.82 -17.38 3.44
CA MET A 256 0.92 -15.97 3.05
C MET A 256 -0.41 -15.22 3.17
N PRO A 257 -0.42 -13.98 3.70
CA PRO A 257 -1.48 -13.38 4.52
C PRO A 257 -2.93 -13.60 4.02
N PRO A 258 -3.58 -14.72 4.36
CA PRO A 258 -4.99 -14.98 4.18
C PRO A 258 -5.72 -14.77 5.52
N TRP A 259 -5.05 -14.24 6.55
CA TRP A 259 -5.55 -14.28 7.91
C TRP A 259 -6.80 -13.41 8.04
N PHE A 260 -6.88 -12.33 7.25
CA PHE A 260 -8.03 -11.44 7.21
C PHE A 260 -9.29 -12.07 6.61
N LEU A 261 -9.17 -13.18 5.87
CA LEU A 261 -10.33 -13.96 5.42
C LEU A 261 -11.05 -14.63 6.61
N GLY A 262 -10.34 -14.95 7.68
CA GLY A 262 -11.01 -15.41 8.90
C GLY A 262 -11.97 -14.36 9.47
N LEU A 263 -11.67 -13.06 9.32
CA LEU A 263 -12.51 -11.98 9.85
C LEU A 263 -13.86 -11.89 9.12
N THR A 264 -13.89 -12.04 7.79
CA THR A 264 -15.16 -12.03 7.04
C THR A 264 -16.02 -13.23 7.44
N GLU A 265 -15.45 -14.42 7.43
CA GLU A 265 -16.14 -15.67 7.74
C GLU A 265 -16.64 -15.72 9.20
N THR A 266 -15.85 -15.21 10.14
CA THR A 266 -16.29 -15.10 11.55
C THR A 266 -17.43 -14.10 11.74
N LEU A 267 -17.41 -12.96 11.04
CA LEU A 267 -18.48 -11.96 11.09
C LEU A 267 -19.77 -12.45 10.39
N TRP A 268 -19.64 -13.38 9.44
CA TRP A 268 -20.78 -13.96 8.71
C TRP A 268 -21.50 -15.07 9.48
N GLY A 269 -20.84 -15.68 10.47
CA GLY A 269 -21.42 -16.74 11.32
C GLY A 269 -20.72 -18.09 11.21
N ASN A 270 -19.70 -18.23 10.35
CA ASN A 270 -18.84 -19.42 10.26
C ASN A 270 -17.73 -19.42 11.31
N GLY A 271 -17.79 -18.53 12.31
CA GLY A 271 -16.77 -18.41 13.35
C GLY A 271 -16.66 -19.61 14.30
N ASN A 272 -17.60 -20.54 14.24
CA ASN A 272 -17.52 -21.81 14.97
C ASN A 272 -16.52 -22.80 14.34
N ASP A 273 -16.11 -22.60 13.08
CA ASP A 273 -15.04 -23.41 12.49
C ASP A 273 -13.69 -23.01 13.10
N ILE A 274 -13.00 -24.00 13.65
CA ILE A 274 -11.67 -23.89 14.26
C ILE A 274 -10.67 -23.27 13.27
N PHE A 275 -10.81 -23.57 11.98
CA PHE A 275 -9.95 -23.03 10.93
C PHE A 275 -10.07 -21.50 10.83
N PHE A 276 -11.28 -20.97 10.59
CA PHE A 276 -11.49 -19.53 10.44
C PHE A 276 -11.22 -18.75 11.73
N ALA A 277 -11.57 -19.31 12.89
CA ALA A 277 -11.25 -18.70 14.19
C ALA A 277 -9.73 -18.58 14.41
N SER A 278 -8.94 -19.57 13.95
CA SER A 278 -7.48 -19.50 14.02
C SER A 278 -6.88 -18.42 13.11
N LEU A 279 -7.46 -18.23 11.92
CA LEU A 279 -7.07 -17.19 10.97
C LEU A 279 -7.34 -15.79 11.54
N THR A 280 -8.54 -15.57 12.11
CA THR A 280 -8.92 -14.28 12.74
C THR A 280 -7.95 -13.89 13.84
N ARG A 281 -7.56 -14.84 14.69
CA ARG A 281 -6.60 -14.60 15.77
C ARG A 281 -5.22 -14.23 15.24
N ARG A 282 -4.74 -14.91 14.20
CA ARG A 282 -3.47 -14.58 13.53
C ARG A 282 -3.53 -13.19 12.90
N ALA A 283 -4.66 -12.83 12.27
CA ALA A 283 -4.86 -11.50 11.69
C ALA A 283 -4.75 -10.41 12.76
N ALA A 284 -5.51 -10.53 13.85
CA ALA A 284 -5.50 -9.58 14.95
C ALA A 284 -4.10 -9.46 15.60
N PHE A 285 -3.42 -10.58 15.85
CA PHE A 285 -2.08 -10.60 16.40
C PHE A 285 -1.07 -9.92 15.47
N SER A 286 -1.09 -10.26 14.18
CA SER A 286 -0.18 -9.69 13.18
C SER A 286 -0.38 -8.18 12.99
N LEU A 287 -1.63 -7.71 13.01
CA LEU A 287 -1.97 -6.28 12.93
C LEU A 287 -1.47 -5.53 14.16
N GLY A 288 -1.70 -6.07 15.36
CA GLY A 288 -1.20 -5.49 16.61
C GLY A 288 0.33 -5.42 16.63
N LEU A 289 1.00 -6.48 16.19
CA LEU A 289 2.46 -6.54 16.11
C LEU A 289 3.01 -5.53 15.08
N ALA A 290 2.41 -5.46 13.88
CA ALA A 290 2.81 -4.50 12.85
C ALA A 290 2.63 -3.05 13.31
N LEU A 291 1.53 -2.75 14.01
CA LEU A 291 1.29 -1.44 14.59
C LEU A 291 2.36 -1.08 15.63
N LEU A 292 2.65 -1.99 16.55
CA LEU A 292 3.63 -1.77 17.62
C LEU A 292 5.04 -1.57 17.04
N ILE A 293 5.47 -2.42 16.10
CA ILE A 293 6.79 -2.30 15.47
C ILE A 293 6.87 -1.01 14.64
N SER A 294 5.82 -0.65 13.90
CA SER A 294 5.74 0.60 13.14
C SER A 294 5.95 1.82 14.03
N VAL A 295 5.20 1.93 15.14
CA VAL A 295 5.28 3.07 16.07
C VAL A 295 6.66 3.15 16.71
N ILE A 296 7.21 2.03 17.20
CA ILE A 296 8.55 2.00 17.81
C ILE A 296 9.62 2.39 16.78
N SER A 297 9.56 1.79 15.60
CA SER A 297 10.56 2.02 14.53
C SER A 297 10.54 3.46 14.03
N TYR A 298 9.35 4.04 13.90
CA TYR A 298 9.16 5.44 13.50
C TYR A 298 9.66 6.39 14.59
N ALA A 299 9.37 6.12 15.87
CA ALA A 299 9.88 6.91 17.00
C ALA A 299 11.41 6.88 17.12
N VAL A 300 12.02 5.69 16.99
CA VAL A 300 13.47 5.51 17.02
C VAL A 300 14.12 6.21 15.83
N SER A 301 13.58 6.03 14.63
CA SER A 301 14.08 6.69 13.40
C SER A 301 14.02 8.20 13.51
N PHE A 302 12.94 8.74 14.04
CA PHE A 302 12.77 10.19 14.25
C PHE A 302 13.78 10.74 15.26
N ARG A 303 13.96 10.07 16.41
CA ARG A 303 14.96 10.45 17.41
C ARG A 303 16.38 10.42 16.82
N ARG A 304 16.69 9.38 16.05
CA ARG A 304 18.01 9.21 15.41
C ARG A 304 18.27 10.26 14.34
N ALA A 305 17.27 10.58 13.52
CA ALA A 305 17.36 11.62 12.49
C ALA A 305 17.63 13.00 13.10
N PHE A 306 17.01 13.31 14.24
CA PHE A 306 17.23 14.57 14.95
C PHE A 306 18.64 14.66 15.58
N VAL A 307 19.12 13.59 16.22
CA VAL A 307 20.47 13.59 16.83
C VAL A 307 21.58 13.67 15.77
N ARG A 308 21.34 13.14 14.57
CA ARG A 308 22.33 13.09 13.47
C ARG A 308 22.19 14.21 12.44
N ILE A 309 21.43 15.28 12.71
CA ILE A 309 21.36 16.47 11.84
C ILE A 309 22.76 16.93 11.34
N PRO A 310 23.84 16.90 12.16
CA PRO A 310 25.19 17.26 11.69
C PRO A 310 25.76 16.30 10.64
N GLU A 311 25.49 14.99 10.72
CA GLU A 311 26.01 13.97 9.77
C GLU A 311 25.39 14.13 8.36
N PHE A 312 24.23 14.79 8.25
CA PHE A 312 23.57 15.07 6.96
C PHE A 312 24.23 16.22 6.19
N ALA A 313 25.07 17.04 6.83
CA ALA A 313 25.80 18.12 6.16
C ALA A 313 26.89 17.58 5.20
N ASP A 314 27.44 16.41 5.49
CA ASP A 314 28.60 15.81 4.80
C ASP A 314 28.26 14.73 3.76
N VAL A 315 26.99 14.55 3.40
CA VAL A 315 26.63 13.62 2.32
C VAL A 315 26.68 14.35 0.99
N GLY A 316 27.90 14.49 0.46
CA GLY A 316 28.13 14.82 -0.95
C GLY A 316 27.41 13.84 -1.90
N PRO A 317 27.33 14.15 -3.21
CA PRO A 317 26.68 13.30 -4.20
C PRO A 317 27.19 11.87 -4.11
N LEU A 318 26.29 10.89 -4.35
CA LEU A 318 26.59 9.45 -4.27
C LEU A 318 28.00 9.16 -4.83
N PRO A 319 28.86 8.41 -4.10
CA PRO A 319 30.12 7.99 -4.66
C PRO A 319 29.84 7.24 -5.96
N ARG A 320 30.51 7.65 -7.04
CA ARG A 320 30.40 7.07 -8.39
C ARG A 320 30.28 5.55 -8.25
N GLY A 321 29.09 5.01 -8.56
CA GLY A 321 28.79 3.60 -8.37
C GLY A 321 29.90 2.73 -8.96
N ARG A 322 30.42 1.80 -8.15
CA ARG A 322 31.44 0.85 -8.58
C ARG A 322 30.91 0.15 -9.83
N ARG A 323 31.72 0.18 -10.88
CA ARG A 323 31.46 -0.43 -12.20
C ARG A 323 30.86 -1.83 -11.96
N PHE A 324 29.72 -2.14 -12.55
CA PHE A 324 29.32 -3.53 -12.78
C PHE A 324 29.90 -3.91 -14.17
N PRO A 325 31.14 -4.42 -14.26
CA PRO A 325 31.79 -4.66 -15.55
C PRO A 325 31.14 -5.82 -16.33
N LEU A 326 30.49 -6.74 -15.64
CA LEU A 326 30.07 -8.03 -16.21
C LEU A 326 28.94 -7.92 -17.24
N PRO A 327 27.79 -7.24 -16.99
CA PRO A 327 26.74 -7.11 -18.01
C PRO A 327 27.20 -6.22 -19.17
N ALA A 328 27.96 -5.17 -18.84
CA ALA A 328 28.46 -4.20 -19.82
C ALA A 328 29.49 -4.80 -20.79
N MET A 329 30.32 -5.76 -20.34
CA MET A 329 31.27 -6.46 -21.21
C MET A 329 30.56 -7.34 -22.24
N LEU A 330 29.56 -8.12 -21.81
CA LEU A 330 28.79 -8.98 -22.70
C LEU A 330 27.98 -8.16 -23.72
N LEU A 331 27.30 -7.11 -23.28
CA LEU A 331 26.57 -6.19 -24.17
C LEU A 331 27.48 -5.44 -25.16
N ASN A 332 28.69 -5.07 -24.74
CA ASN A 332 29.69 -4.46 -25.62
C ASN A 332 30.27 -5.44 -26.64
N ALA A 333 30.34 -6.73 -26.30
CA ALA A 333 30.84 -7.77 -27.19
C ALA A 333 29.80 -8.22 -28.23
N THR A 334 28.51 -8.27 -27.87
CA THR A 334 27.47 -8.86 -28.73
C THR A 334 26.65 -7.83 -29.50
N ILE A 335 26.09 -6.83 -28.81
CA ILE A 335 25.01 -5.97 -29.34
C ILE A 335 25.51 -4.55 -29.68
N LEU A 336 26.38 -3.96 -28.85
CA LEU A 336 26.86 -2.59 -29.01
C LEU A 336 28.17 -2.54 -29.80
N ARG A 337 28.18 -2.94 -31.08
CA ARG A 337 29.41 -2.95 -31.92
C ARG A 337 29.83 -1.54 -32.39
N ALA A 338 28.88 -0.63 -32.60
CA ALA A 338 29.16 0.73 -33.06
C ALA A 338 29.55 1.67 -31.89
N ALA A 339 30.62 2.45 -32.06
CA ALA A 339 31.15 3.35 -31.03
C ALA A 339 30.12 4.39 -30.53
N LYS A 340 29.28 4.92 -31.44
CA LYS A 340 28.21 5.87 -31.10
C LYS A 340 27.13 5.25 -30.21
N LEU A 341 26.76 4.00 -30.48
CA LEU A 341 25.78 3.27 -29.67
C LEU A 341 26.30 2.99 -28.25
N ARG A 342 27.59 2.65 -28.11
CA ARG A 342 28.23 2.45 -26.79
C ARG A 342 28.18 3.70 -25.93
N THR A 343 28.49 4.86 -26.50
CA THR A 343 28.46 6.14 -25.78
C THR A 343 27.04 6.52 -25.38
N CYS A 344 26.06 6.39 -26.27
CA CYS A 344 24.66 6.64 -25.95
C CYS A 344 24.15 5.69 -24.86
N TYR A 345 24.42 4.39 -24.98
CA TYR A 345 24.00 3.40 -23.98
C TYR A 345 24.62 3.69 -22.60
N HIS A 346 25.93 3.95 -22.54
CA HIS A 346 26.59 4.26 -21.27
C HIS A 346 26.15 5.60 -20.68
N PHE A 347 25.84 6.58 -21.52
CA PHE A 347 25.28 7.85 -21.07
C PHE A 347 23.87 7.67 -20.51
N VAL A 348 22.96 7.06 -21.28
CA VAL A 348 21.56 6.84 -20.88
C VAL A 348 21.48 5.94 -19.64
N SER A 349 22.20 4.82 -19.60
CA SER A 349 22.24 3.95 -18.43
C SER A 349 22.77 4.68 -17.19
N ARG A 350 23.81 5.50 -17.32
CA ARG A 350 24.30 6.30 -16.19
C ARG A 350 23.29 7.36 -15.75
N THR A 351 22.59 7.99 -16.68
CA THR A 351 21.57 9.00 -16.37
C THR A 351 20.37 8.35 -15.68
N LEU A 352 19.90 7.21 -16.16
CA LEU A 352 18.80 6.45 -15.56
C LEU A 352 19.18 5.88 -14.18
N LEU A 353 20.36 5.30 -14.02
CA LEU A 353 20.85 4.76 -12.75
C LEU A 353 21.19 5.85 -11.72
N ARG A 354 21.35 7.11 -12.14
CA ARG A 354 21.65 8.24 -11.25
C ARG A 354 20.38 8.80 -10.59
N SER A 355 19.24 8.75 -11.29
CA SER A 355 17.95 9.21 -10.76
C SER A 355 17.21 8.06 -10.11
N GLU A 356 16.84 8.23 -8.84
CA GLU A 356 16.09 7.21 -8.10
C GLU A 356 14.71 6.95 -8.71
N ALA A 357 14.06 8.00 -9.23
CA ALA A 357 12.76 7.88 -9.90
C ALA A 357 12.85 7.04 -11.19
N HIS A 358 13.87 7.28 -12.02
CA HIS A 358 14.05 6.50 -13.25
C HIS A 358 14.46 5.06 -12.96
N LEU A 359 15.28 4.84 -11.94
CA LEU A 359 15.64 3.49 -11.49
C LEU A 359 14.43 2.70 -11.00
N GLN A 360 13.50 3.34 -10.27
CA GLN A 360 12.26 2.70 -9.83
C GLN A 360 11.38 2.26 -11.01
N ILE A 361 11.27 3.10 -12.05
CA ILE A 361 10.52 2.77 -13.26
C ILE A 361 11.14 1.56 -13.97
N VAL A 362 12.47 1.57 -14.16
CA VAL A 362 13.19 0.45 -14.77
C VAL A 362 13.00 -0.83 -13.97
N LEU A 363 13.13 -0.75 -12.64
CA LEU A 363 12.93 -1.90 -11.75
C LEU A 363 11.50 -2.43 -11.81
N ALA A 364 10.49 -1.55 -11.90
CA ALA A 364 9.10 -1.94 -12.07
C ALA A 364 8.87 -2.69 -13.39
N PHE A 365 9.45 -2.22 -14.50
CA PHE A 365 9.38 -2.95 -15.79
C PHE A 365 10.04 -4.32 -15.70
N THR A 366 11.26 -4.42 -15.13
CA THR A 366 11.91 -5.73 -14.92
C THR A 366 11.12 -6.66 -13.99
N ALA A 367 10.44 -6.13 -12.97
CA ALA A 367 9.57 -6.94 -12.09
C ALA A 367 8.35 -7.49 -12.85
N LEU A 368 7.84 -6.73 -13.83
CA LEU A 368 6.76 -7.15 -14.72
C LEU A 368 7.24 -8.12 -15.83
N GLY A 369 8.55 -8.35 -15.94
CA GLY A 369 9.13 -9.19 -16.99
C GLY A 369 9.18 -8.52 -18.37
N LEU A 370 9.02 -7.19 -18.42
CA LEU A 370 9.22 -6.32 -19.59
C LEU A 370 10.64 -5.76 -19.59
#